data_AF-A0A3D2MFQ6-F1
#
_entry.id   AF-A0A3D2MFQ6-F1
#
_cell.length_a   1.000
_cell.length_b   1.000
_cell.length_c   1.000
_cell.angle_alpha   90.00
_cell.angle_beta   90.00
_cell.angle_gamma   90.00
#
_symmetry.space_group_name_H-M   'P 1'
#
loop_
_entity.id
_entity.type
_entity.pdbx_description
1 polymer ?
#
loop_
_entity_poly.entity_id
_entity_poly.type
_entity_poly.pdbx_seq_one_letter_code
_entity_poly.pdbx_strand_id
1 'polypeptide(L)'
;MRSKNSRIQVIILFLLILANFIAQIPYYFHLYYNPNNLLAQAKGGLLMLFVFVVFLLASTLLFKRRALGYWLMVMFLAVEFLFYVWNTLGEVMHGYGLFFHLNNPDLLLRAVFAIGYVNLFASGYFLGLLLLKRARFLDSQGREKPLTKYSG
;
A
#
# COMPACT_ATOMS: atom_id res chain seq x y z
N MET A 1 6.40 25.68 6.73
CA MET A 1 6.27 25.17 5.33
C MET A 1 6.44 23.64 5.16
N ARG A 2 7.26 22.93 5.94
CA ARG A 2 7.58 21.48 5.75
C ARG A 2 6.45 20.45 5.99
N SER A 3 5.37 20.80 6.73
CA SER A 3 4.29 19.85 7.07
C SER A 3 3.30 19.59 5.93
N LYS A 4 3.05 20.58 5.05
CA LYS A 4 2.18 20.43 3.88
C LYS A 4 2.68 19.31 2.94
N ASN A 5 4.00 19.27 2.70
CA ASN A 5 4.59 18.26 1.82
C ASN A 5 4.42 16.83 2.35
N SER A 6 4.45 16.62 3.67
CA SER A 6 4.28 15.29 4.26
C SER A 6 2.82 14.81 4.15
N ARG A 7 1.84 15.71 4.31
CA ARG A 7 0.42 15.38 4.13
C ARG A 7 0.11 15.02 2.67
N ILE A 8 0.62 15.80 1.73
CA ILE A 8 0.48 15.51 0.28
C ILE A 8 1.09 14.15 -0.05
N GLN A 9 2.29 13.87 0.44
CA GLN A 9 2.94 12.58 0.28
C GLN A 9 2.07 11.42 0.77
N VAL A 10 1.50 11.51 1.98
CA VAL A 10 0.61 10.44 2.51
C VAL A 10 -0.67 10.31 1.68
N ILE A 11 -1.22 11.41 1.16
CA ILE A 11 -2.40 11.36 0.27
C ILE A 11 -2.03 10.67 -1.06
N ILE A 12 -0.88 10.99 -1.65
CA ILE A 12 -0.39 10.33 -2.86
C ILE A 12 -0.24 8.83 -2.63
N LEU A 13 0.39 8.42 -1.53
CA LEU A 13 0.49 7.01 -1.16
C LEU A 13 -0.90 6.37 -1.10
N PHE A 14 -1.84 6.99 -0.39
CA PHE A 14 -3.19 6.48 -0.24
C PHE A 14 -3.87 6.27 -1.60
N LEU A 15 -3.76 7.25 -2.50
CA LEU A 15 -4.36 7.18 -3.84
C LEU A 15 -3.72 6.11 -4.72
N LEU A 16 -2.39 5.93 -4.65
CA LEU A 16 -1.69 4.90 -5.42
C LEU A 16 -2.10 3.49 -4.98
N ILE A 17 -2.11 3.23 -3.67
CA ILE A 17 -2.55 1.93 -3.15
C ILE A 17 -4.03 1.71 -3.47
N LEU A 18 -4.88 2.73 -3.36
CA LEU A 18 -6.29 2.64 -3.74
C LEU A 18 -6.47 2.33 -5.23
N ALA A 19 -5.70 2.97 -6.11
CA ALA A 19 -5.72 2.68 -7.54
C ALA A 19 -5.34 1.22 -7.84
N ASN A 20 -4.38 0.67 -7.11
CA ASN A 20 -4.04 -0.76 -7.22
C ASN A 20 -5.22 -1.66 -6.84
N PHE A 21 -5.89 -1.43 -5.70
CA PHE A 21 -7.09 -2.20 -5.35
C PHE A 21 -8.19 -2.10 -6.41
N ILE A 22 -8.41 -0.90 -6.96
CA ILE A 22 -9.40 -0.70 -8.03
C ILE A 22 -9.01 -1.49 -9.28
N ALA A 23 -7.74 -1.49 -9.67
CA ALA A 23 -7.24 -2.23 -10.82
C ALA A 23 -7.35 -3.76 -10.65
N GLN A 24 -7.25 -4.26 -9.41
CA GLN A 24 -7.40 -5.69 -9.12
C GLN A 24 -8.82 -6.22 -9.36
N ILE A 25 -9.85 -5.37 -9.31
CA ILE A 25 -11.24 -5.77 -9.56
C ILE A 25 -11.43 -6.29 -11.01
N PRO A 26 -11.19 -5.47 -12.06
CA PRO A 26 -11.33 -5.95 -13.43
C PRO A 26 -10.30 -7.04 -13.78
N TYR A 27 -9.09 -6.98 -13.21
CA TYR A 27 -8.09 -8.05 -13.35
C TYR A 27 -8.61 -9.41 -12.86
N TYR A 28 -9.23 -9.42 -11.67
CA TYR A 28 -9.83 -10.62 -11.09
C TYR A 28 -10.94 -11.18 -11.98
N PHE A 29 -11.84 -10.31 -12.45
CA PHE A 29 -12.93 -10.76 -13.34
C PHE A 29 -12.43 -11.25 -14.69
N HIS A 30 -11.35 -10.68 -15.21
CA HIS A 30 -10.79 -11.05 -16.50
C HIS A 30 -10.05 -12.41 -16.46
N LEU A 31 -9.30 -12.71 -15.40
CA LEU A 31 -8.45 -13.91 -15.34
C LEU A 31 -8.97 -15.04 -14.44
N TYR A 32 -9.70 -14.73 -13.38
CA TYR A 32 -9.97 -15.68 -12.29
C TYR A 32 -11.45 -15.94 -12.03
N TYR A 33 -12.36 -15.17 -12.64
CA TYR A 33 -13.78 -15.39 -12.48
C TYR A 33 -14.22 -16.67 -13.20
N ASN A 34 -14.65 -17.66 -12.42
CA ASN A 34 -15.23 -18.89 -12.92
C ASN A 34 -16.48 -19.25 -12.11
N PRO A 35 -17.70 -19.08 -12.65
CA PRO A 35 -18.95 -19.25 -11.91
C PRO A 35 -19.11 -20.65 -11.32
N ASN A 36 -18.39 -21.66 -11.84
CA ASN A 36 -18.45 -23.03 -11.36
C ASN A 36 -17.59 -23.31 -10.12
N ASN A 37 -16.76 -22.36 -9.66
CA ASN A 37 -15.88 -22.53 -8.50
C ASN A 37 -16.04 -21.42 -7.46
N LEU A 38 -17.25 -21.30 -6.90
CA LEU A 38 -17.61 -20.25 -5.94
C LEU A 38 -16.72 -20.26 -4.68
N LEU A 39 -16.24 -21.42 -4.23
CA LEU A 39 -15.40 -21.51 -3.03
C LEU A 39 -14.03 -20.85 -3.24
N ALA A 40 -13.36 -21.13 -4.37
CA ALA A 40 -12.07 -20.50 -4.68
C ALA A 40 -12.23 -18.99 -4.86
N GLN A 41 -13.32 -18.56 -5.49
CA GLN A 41 -13.66 -17.15 -5.66
C GLN A 41 -13.86 -16.44 -4.32
N ALA A 42 -14.65 -17.03 -3.43
CA ALA A 42 -14.92 -16.46 -2.11
C ALA A 42 -13.62 -16.33 -1.30
N LYS A 43 -12.73 -17.32 -1.34
CA LYS A 43 -11.43 -17.26 -0.65
C LYS A 43 -10.55 -16.11 -1.15
N GLY A 44 -10.38 -15.98 -2.47
CA GLY A 44 -9.60 -14.90 -3.07
C GLY A 44 -10.19 -13.52 -2.75
N GLY A 45 -11.50 -13.36 -2.92
CA GLY A 45 -12.21 -12.12 -2.62
C GLY A 45 -12.15 -11.72 -1.14
N LEU A 46 -12.30 -12.67 -0.21
CA LEU A 46 -12.19 -12.41 1.22
C LEU A 46 -10.78 -11.98 1.63
N LEU A 47 -9.74 -12.58 1.04
CA LEU A 47 -8.36 -12.20 1.31
C LEU A 47 -8.08 -10.78 0.80
N MET A 48 -8.53 -10.44 -0.41
CA MET A 48 -8.41 -9.09 -0.95
C MET A 48 -9.17 -8.06 -0.09
N LEU A 49 -10.40 -8.38 0.33
CA LEU A 49 -11.20 -7.55 1.22
C LEU A 49 -10.50 -7.34 2.57
N PHE A 50 -9.93 -8.39 3.15
CA PHE A 50 -9.18 -8.31 4.40
C PHE A 50 -7.98 -7.34 4.27
N VAL A 51 -7.16 -7.51 3.23
CA VAL A 51 -5.99 -6.65 3.00
C VAL A 51 -6.43 -5.20 2.76
N PHE A 52 -7.53 -4.98 2.04
CA PHE A 52 -8.12 -3.65 1.85
C PHE A 52 -8.58 -3.01 3.16
N VAL A 53 -9.28 -3.75 4.03
CA VAL A 53 -9.71 -3.27 5.35
C VAL A 53 -8.51 -2.92 6.23
N VAL A 54 -7.46 -3.74 6.23
CA VAL A 54 -6.20 -3.45 6.95
C VAL A 54 -5.57 -2.16 6.43
N PHE A 55 -5.51 -1.96 5.11
CA PHE A 55 -5.02 -0.73 4.50
C PHE A 55 -5.84 0.50 4.91
N LEU A 56 -7.17 0.41 4.89
CA LEU A 56 -8.06 1.50 5.32
C LEU A 56 -7.88 1.82 6.80
N LEU A 57 -7.74 0.81 7.65
CA LEU A 57 -7.51 0.97 9.09
C LEU A 57 -6.15 1.63 9.35
N ALA A 58 -5.08 1.13 8.72
CA ALA A 58 -3.74 1.69 8.81
C ALA A 58 -3.73 3.15 8.37
N SER A 59 -4.34 3.46 7.22
CA SER A 59 -4.44 4.81 6.67
C SER A 59 -5.21 5.75 7.60
N THR A 60 -6.38 5.32 8.07
CA THR A 60 -7.23 6.11 8.97
C THR A 60 -6.50 6.45 10.27
N LEU A 61 -5.85 5.45 10.89
CA LEU A 61 -5.08 5.65 12.12
C LEU A 61 -3.84 6.51 11.89
N LEU A 62 -3.18 6.39 10.73
CA LEU A 62 -2.04 7.22 10.35
C LEU A 62 -2.46 8.69 10.16
N PHE A 63 -3.60 8.94 9.50
CA PHE A 63 -4.17 10.29 9.37
C PHE A 63 -4.57 10.89 10.72
N LYS A 64 -5.08 10.06 11.64
CA LYS A 64 -5.34 10.43 13.04
C LYS A 64 -4.07 10.52 13.91
N ARG A 65 -2.88 10.35 13.31
CA ARG A 65 -1.56 10.41 13.98
C ARG A 65 -1.45 9.49 15.19
N ARG A 66 -2.04 8.30 15.11
CA ARG A 66 -1.94 7.25 16.14
C ARG A 66 -0.71 6.40 15.87
N ALA A 67 0.06 6.06 16.91
CA ALA A 67 1.24 5.21 16.79
C ALA A 67 0.93 3.85 16.18
N LEU A 68 -0.24 3.28 16.50
CA LEU A 68 -0.71 2.03 15.89
C LEU A 68 -0.86 2.15 14.36
N GLY A 69 -1.36 3.29 13.86
CA GLY A 69 -1.50 3.52 12.42
C GLY A 69 -0.16 3.60 11.70
N TYR A 70 0.85 4.17 12.34
CA TYR A 70 2.23 4.14 11.83
C TYR A 70 2.73 2.71 11.67
N TRP A 71 2.65 1.89 12.72
CA TRP A 71 3.16 0.52 12.67
C TRP A 71 2.38 -0.36 11.70
N LEU A 72 1.05 -0.25 11.68
CA LEU A 72 0.23 -0.97 10.70
C LEU A 72 0.56 -0.57 9.27
N MET A 73 0.76 0.72 8.99
CA MET A 73 1.16 1.17 7.66
C MET A 73 2.55 0.66 7.29
N VAL A 74 3.52 0.68 8.22
CA VAL A 74 4.86 0.14 7.97
C VAL A 74 4.80 -1.35 7.64
N MET A 75 4.04 -2.15 8.40
CA MET A 75 3.86 -3.57 8.13
C MET A 75 3.18 -3.80 6.78
N PHE A 76 2.11 -3.07 6.50
CA PHE A 76 1.41 -3.14 5.22
C PHE A 76 2.34 -2.86 4.04
N LEU A 77 3.08 -1.74 4.07
CA LEU A 77 4.00 -1.36 2.99
C LEU A 77 5.18 -2.33 2.87
N ALA A 78 5.67 -2.90 3.97
CA ALA A 78 6.72 -3.91 3.93
C ALA A 78 6.25 -5.18 3.23
N VAL A 79 5.05 -5.68 3.56
CA VAL A 79 4.48 -6.86 2.89
C VAL A 79 4.23 -6.57 1.41
N GLU A 80 3.63 -5.42 1.08
CA GLU A 80 3.37 -5.01 -0.30
C GLU A 80 4.67 -4.93 -1.11
N PHE A 81 5.69 -4.25 -0.57
CA PHE A 81 6.99 -4.09 -1.21
C PHE A 81 7.68 -5.44 -1.43
N LEU A 82 7.76 -6.28 -0.38
CA LEU A 82 8.39 -7.59 -0.47
C LEU A 82 7.66 -8.51 -1.44
N PHE A 83 6.32 -8.45 -1.51
CA PHE A 83 5.54 -9.19 -2.48
C PHE A 83 5.93 -8.81 -3.92
N TYR A 84 5.97 -7.51 -4.25
CA TYR A 84 6.37 -7.09 -5.59
C TYR A 84 7.83 -7.40 -5.92
N VAL A 85 8.75 -7.22 -4.95
CA VAL A 85 10.16 -7.57 -5.12
C VAL A 85 10.30 -9.07 -5.38
N TRP A 86 9.65 -9.91 -4.58
CA TRP A 86 9.70 -11.35 -4.72
C TRP A 86 9.21 -11.80 -6.10
N ASN A 87 8.07 -11.27 -6.57
CA ASN A 87 7.56 -11.60 -7.90
C ASN A 87 8.52 -11.12 -9.00
N THR A 88 8.98 -9.87 -8.94
CA THR A 88 9.89 -9.30 -9.96
C THR A 88 11.21 -10.08 -10.02
N LEU A 89 11.78 -10.46 -8.87
CA LEU A 89 13.00 -11.29 -8.83
C LEU A 89 12.73 -12.70 -9.34
N GLY A 90 11.60 -13.31 -8.97
CA GLY A 90 11.17 -14.60 -9.48
C GLY A 90 11.09 -14.59 -11.01
N GLU A 91 10.49 -13.57 -11.61
CA GLU A 91 10.43 -13.40 -13.06
C GLU A 91 11.82 -13.38 -13.70
N VAL A 92 12.73 -12.58 -13.14
CA VAL A 92 14.12 -12.47 -13.62
C VAL A 92 14.85 -13.81 -13.50
N MET A 93 14.67 -14.53 -12.39
CA MET A 93 15.28 -15.85 -12.20
C MET A 93 14.79 -16.90 -13.19
N HIS A 94 13.57 -16.77 -13.71
CA HIS A 94 13.03 -17.64 -14.76
C HIS A 94 13.42 -17.18 -16.18
N GLY A 95 14.29 -16.17 -16.30
CA GLY A 95 14.83 -15.68 -17.58
C GLY A 95 14.00 -14.58 -18.24
N TYR A 96 12.97 -14.06 -17.57
CA TYR A 96 12.22 -12.90 -18.08
C TYR A 96 12.97 -11.60 -17.80
N GLY A 97 12.80 -10.59 -18.68
CA GLY A 97 13.34 -9.25 -18.44
C GLY A 97 12.63 -8.54 -17.29
N LEU A 98 13.29 -7.55 -16.68
CA LEU A 98 12.61 -6.64 -15.75
C LEU A 98 11.42 -5.98 -16.44
N PHE A 99 10.27 -5.96 -15.76
CA PHE A 99 9.04 -5.36 -16.25
C PHE A 99 8.47 -5.99 -17.54
N PHE A 100 8.81 -7.24 -17.86
CA PHE A 100 8.40 -7.88 -19.12
C PHE A 100 6.88 -7.90 -19.32
N HIS A 101 6.11 -7.92 -18.23
CA HIS A 101 4.65 -7.85 -18.24
C HIS A 101 4.09 -6.61 -18.96
N LEU A 102 4.88 -5.54 -19.11
CA LEU A 102 4.50 -4.37 -19.90
C LEU A 102 4.41 -4.65 -21.41
N ASN A 103 4.97 -5.76 -21.87
CA ASN A 103 4.84 -6.22 -23.26
C ASN A 103 3.61 -7.09 -23.50
N ASN A 104 2.77 -7.32 -22.48
CA ASN A 104 1.57 -8.13 -22.63
C ASN A 104 0.62 -7.50 -23.68
N PRO A 105 0.15 -8.25 -24.70
CA PRO A 105 -0.72 -7.71 -25.74
C PRO A 105 -2.07 -7.22 -25.20
N ASP A 106 -2.54 -7.76 -24.08
CA ASP A 106 -3.75 -7.32 -23.41
C ASP A 106 -3.53 -5.99 -22.68
N LEU A 107 -4.31 -4.97 -23.07
CA LEU A 107 -4.22 -3.62 -22.50
C LEU A 107 -4.65 -3.55 -21.03
N LEU A 108 -5.64 -4.34 -20.62
CA LEU A 108 -6.09 -4.41 -19.23
C LEU A 108 -4.96 -4.98 -18.37
N LEU A 109 -4.39 -6.11 -18.78
CA LEU A 109 -3.28 -6.73 -18.06
C LEU A 109 -2.08 -5.78 -17.98
N ARG A 110 -1.71 -5.16 -19.10
CA ARG A 110 -0.62 -4.19 -19.15
C ARG A 110 -0.83 -3.02 -18.18
N ALA A 111 -2.04 -2.47 -18.12
CA ALA A 111 -2.37 -1.39 -17.21
C ALA A 111 -2.27 -1.82 -15.74
N VAL A 112 -2.78 -3.00 -15.40
CA VAL A 112 -2.71 -3.58 -14.05
C VAL A 112 -1.26 -3.79 -13.63
N PHE A 113 -0.42 -4.34 -14.51
CA PHE A 113 1.01 -4.54 -14.24
C PHE A 113 1.75 -3.20 -14.10
N ALA A 114 1.46 -2.21 -14.94
CA ALA A 114 2.04 -0.88 -14.81
C ALA A 114 1.71 -0.24 -13.46
N ILE A 115 0.45 -0.35 -13.00
CA ILE A 115 0.03 0.10 -11.67
C ILE A 115 0.79 -0.68 -10.58
N GLY A 116 0.92 -2.00 -10.73
CA GLY A 116 1.69 -2.85 -9.82
C GLY A 116 3.15 -2.41 -9.69
N TYR A 117 3.83 -2.09 -10.80
CA TYR A 117 5.21 -1.59 -10.75
C TYR A 117 5.31 -0.19 -10.14
N VAL A 118 4.35 0.71 -10.39
CA VAL A 118 4.29 1.98 -9.67
C VAL A 118 4.13 1.73 -8.16
N ASN A 119 3.31 0.76 -7.77
CA ASN A 119 3.13 0.36 -6.37
C ASN A 119 4.38 -0.25 -5.75
N LEU A 120 5.18 -1.01 -6.49
CA LEU A 120 6.50 -1.48 -6.04
C LEU A 120 7.39 -0.30 -5.62
N PHE A 121 7.54 0.70 -6.48
CA PHE A 121 8.38 1.85 -6.16
C PHE A 121 7.77 2.72 -5.06
N ALA A 122 6.45 2.93 -5.10
CA ALA A 122 5.75 3.72 -4.10
C ALA A 122 5.86 3.08 -2.71
N SER A 123 5.55 1.79 -2.58
CA SER A 123 5.63 1.07 -1.30
C SER A 123 7.04 1.12 -0.71
N GLY A 124 8.08 0.89 -1.52
CA GLY A 124 9.48 1.01 -1.08
C GLY A 124 9.86 2.42 -0.65
N TYR A 125 9.53 3.44 -1.47
CA TYR A 125 9.81 4.84 -1.15
C TYR A 125 9.10 5.29 0.14
N PHE A 126 7.82 4.99 0.29
CA PHE A 126 7.03 5.40 1.45
C PHE A 126 7.40 4.63 2.72
N LEU A 127 7.76 3.36 2.60
CA LEU A 127 8.33 2.58 3.69
C LEU A 127 9.62 3.23 4.20
N GLY A 128 10.56 3.53 3.30
CA GLY A 128 11.80 4.24 3.64
C GLY A 128 11.52 5.62 4.26
N LEU A 129 10.56 6.36 3.71
CA LEU A 129 10.16 7.66 4.23
C LEU A 129 9.60 7.60 5.66
N LEU A 130 8.74 6.62 5.96
CA LEU A 130 8.18 6.42 7.30
C LEU A 130 9.26 5.99 8.30
N LEU A 131 10.19 5.13 7.90
CA LEU A 131 11.29 4.70 8.76
C LEU A 131 12.27 5.85 9.05
N LEU A 132 12.72 6.57 8.01
CA LEU A 132 13.67 7.68 8.15
C LEU A 132 13.07 8.90 8.87
N LYS A 133 11.75 9.09 8.81
CA LYS A 133 11.05 10.23 9.44
C LYS A 133 10.21 9.82 10.63
N ARG A 134 10.52 8.69 11.27
CA ARG A 134 9.79 8.11 12.43
C ARG A 134 9.36 9.15 13.47
N ALA A 135 10.31 9.98 13.94
CA ALA A 135 10.06 10.98 14.97
C ALA A 135 8.91 11.95 14.61
N ARG A 136 8.80 12.35 13.33
CA ARG A 136 7.72 13.26 12.88
C ARG A 136 6.34 12.63 12.92
N PHE A 137 6.24 11.32 12.71
CA PHE A 137 4.96 10.61 12.68
C PHE A 137 4.55 10.11 14.07
N LEU A 138 5.50 9.85 14.97
CA LEU A 138 5.23 9.37 16.33
C LEU A 138 5.16 10.49 17.39
N ASP A 139 5.96 11.57 17.30
CA ASP A 139 6.05 12.61 18.35
C ASP A 139 4.84 13.56 18.44
N SER A 140 3.85 13.43 17.54
CA SER A 140 2.66 14.29 17.58
C SER A 140 1.73 13.99 18.75
N GLN A 141 1.88 12.85 19.44
CA GLN A 141 1.08 12.49 20.62
C GLN A 141 1.52 13.26 21.89
N GLY A 142 2.72 13.87 21.90
CA GLY A 142 3.29 14.51 23.09
C GLY A 142 3.12 16.03 23.19
N ARG A 143 2.69 16.72 22.12
CA ARG A 143 2.61 18.20 22.08
C ARG A 143 1.25 18.80 22.42
N GLU A 144 0.24 17.98 22.67
CA GLU A 144 -1.11 18.41 23.06
C GLU A 144 -1.41 18.19 24.56
N LYS A 145 -0.40 17.97 25.41
CA LYS A 145 -0.61 18.17 26.84
C LYS A 145 -0.54 19.67 27.11
N PRO A 146 -1.64 20.32 27.56
CA PRO A 146 -1.55 21.69 28.03
C PRO A 146 -0.52 21.69 29.16
N LEU A 147 0.41 22.65 29.12
CA LEU A 147 1.20 23.00 30.29
C LEU A 147 0.18 23.35 31.38
N THR A 148 -0.11 22.41 32.27
CA THR A 148 -0.76 22.70 33.55
C THR A 148 0.19 23.65 34.27
N LYS A 149 -0.06 24.95 34.09
CA LYS A 149 0.55 26.00 34.89
C LYS A 149 0.19 25.69 36.34
N TYR A 150 1.18 25.22 37.08
CA TYR A 150 1.20 25.38 38.53
C TYR A 150 1.08 26.88 38.81
N SER A 151 -0.10 27.29 39.26
CA SER A 151 -0.30 28.57 39.92
C SER A 151 -0.72 28.19 41.34
N GLY A 152 0.26 28.08 42.22
CA GLY A 152 0.05 28.16 43.66
C GLY A 152 -0.03 29.63 44.08
#